data_AF-A0AAN6UZI0-F1
#
_entry.id   AF-A0AAN6UZI0-F1
#
_cell.length_a   1.000
_cell.length_b   1.000
_cell.length_c   1.000
_cell.angle_alpha   90.00
_cell.angle_beta   90.00
_cell.angle_gamma   90.00
#
_symmetry.space_group_name_H-M   'P 1'
#
loop_
_entity.id
_entity.type
_entity.pdbx_description
1 polymer ?
#
loop_
_entity_poly.entity_id
_entity_poly.type
_entity_poly.pdbx_seq_one_letter_code
_entity_poly.pdbx_strand_id
1 'polypeptide(L)'
;MPPTLELHRQAHNNTSSTKDPSCSSGRSSNVVSAGSSGLIERLPCENVRKCIYSERDYEACHRDLEREFQIYQKLPQHDRLLQLIRYSPEEGLVHPYMTRGSLREHLREAAAAATTITLAERLQWACDAAEGLHLLHSHGIIHSDLKPENLLLD
;
A
#
# COMPACT_ATOMS: atom_id res chain seq x y z
N MET A 1 -2.55 -16.66 -9.24
CA MET A 1 -3.01 -16.34 -7.88
C MET A 1 -3.65 -14.95 -7.90
N PRO A 2 -4.60 -14.70 -6.98
CA PRO A 2 -5.52 -13.56 -7.05
C PRO A 2 -4.99 -12.26 -6.36
N PRO A 3 -5.35 -11.06 -6.84
CA PRO A 3 -4.92 -9.80 -6.27
C PRO A 3 -5.64 -9.44 -4.97
N THR A 4 -4.92 -8.69 -4.15
CA THR A 4 -5.34 -8.19 -2.85
C THR A 4 -5.32 -6.67 -2.84
N LEU A 5 -6.31 -6.02 -2.20
CA LEU A 5 -6.41 -4.55 -2.14
C LEU A 5 -5.54 -3.95 -1.04
N GLU A 6 -4.80 -2.88 -1.38
CA GLU A 6 -4.09 -1.99 -0.44
C GLU A 6 -4.87 -0.67 -0.24
N LEU A 7 -5.24 -0.34 1.00
CA LEU A 7 -6.08 0.82 1.34
C LEU A 7 -5.25 2.11 1.53
N HIS A 8 -5.64 3.22 0.88
CA HIS A 8 -5.02 4.53 1.10
C HIS A 8 -5.98 5.73 0.91
N ARG A 9 -5.82 6.83 1.67
CA ARG A 9 -6.59 8.09 1.53
C ARG A 9 -5.66 9.31 1.51
N GLN A 10 -5.80 10.19 0.51
CA GLN A 10 -5.23 11.55 0.50
C GLN A 10 -6.31 12.63 0.54
N ALA A 11 -6.12 13.65 1.39
CA ALA A 11 -6.88 14.90 1.38
C ALA A 11 -5.94 16.05 0.97
N HIS A 12 -6.31 16.81 -0.05
CA HIS A 12 -5.54 17.97 -0.51
C HIS A 12 -5.83 19.18 0.37
N ASN A 13 -4.80 19.91 0.77
CA ASN A 13 -4.84 21.37 0.98
C ASN A 13 -3.42 21.97 0.88
N ASN A 14 -3.31 23.05 0.12
CA ASN A 14 -2.10 23.87 -0.12
C ASN A 14 -1.63 24.59 1.16
N THR A 15 -0.32 24.71 1.37
CA THR A 15 0.42 25.98 1.61
C THR A 15 1.93 25.73 1.86
N SER A 16 2.71 26.79 1.74
CA SER A 16 4.12 26.88 1.33
C SER A 16 5.16 27.08 2.46
N SER A 17 6.36 26.52 2.22
CA SER A 17 7.74 26.92 2.61
C SER A 17 8.11 27.28 4.06
N THR A 18 9.14 26.63 4.61
CA THR A 18 10.49 27.20 4.94
C THR A 18 11.45 26.13 5.49
N LYS A 19 12.76 26.38 5.38
CA LYS A 19 13.93 25.45 5.41
C LYS A 19 14.51 25.12 6.81
N ASP A 20 15.03 23.89 6.95
CA ASP A 20 16.29 23.34 7.57
C ASP A 20 16.82 23.86 8.94
N PRO A 21 17.64 23.10 9.72
CA PRO A 21 18.53 21.99 9.30
C PRO A 21 18.70 20.75 10.22
N SER A 22 19.20 19.68 9.58
CA SER A 22 20.15 18.65 10.07
C SER A 22 19.72 17.65 11.16
N CYS A 23 19.52 16.39 10.75
CA CYS A 23 20.08 15.24 11.46
C CYS A 23 20.40 14.09 10.48
N SER A 24 21.42 13.32 10.84
CA SER A 24 22.34 12.56 10.00
C SER A 24 21.80 11.27 9.38
N SER A 25 21.77 11.26 8.05
CA SER A 25 22.29 10.23 7.14
C SER A 25 22.38 8.78 7.65
N GLY A 26 21.34 8.01 7.34
CA GLY A 26 21.42 6.58 7.08
C GLY A 26 20.43 6.22 5.98
N ARG A 27 20.82 6.33 4.70
CA ARG A 27 20.02 5.73 3.61
C ARG A 27 20.05 4.22 3.81
N SER A 28 19.01 3.66 4.39
CA SER A 28 18.89 2.21 4.55
C SER A 28 18.72 1.59 3.17
N SER A 29 19.58 0.64 2.81
CA SER A 29 19.68 -0.03 1.50
C SER A 29 18.48 -0.92 1.12
N ASN A 30 17.37 -0.82 1.86
CA ASN A 30 16.27 -1.78 1.84
C ASN A 30 14.95 -1.17 1.35
N VAL A 31 14.96 0.03 0.78
CA VAL A 31 13.76 0.65 0.19
C VAL A 31 13.33 -0.14 -1.05
N VAL A 32 12.11 -0.66 -1.02
CA VAL A 32 11.47 -1.37 -2.15
C VAL A 32 10.72 -0.38 -3.04
N SER A 33 10.04 0.58 -2.43
CA SER A 33 9.23 1.57 -3.15
C SER A 33 9.11 2.86 -2.37
N ALA A 34 8.90 3.97 -3.08
CA ALA A 34 8.61 5.27 -2.51
C ALA A 34 7.36 5.84 -3.19
N GLY A 35 6.28 5.98 -2.44
CA GLY A 35 4.99 6.48 -2.93
C GLY A 35 4.67 7.87 -2.39
N SER A 36 3.59 8.50 -2.85
CA SER A 36 3.15 9.77 -2.25
C SER A 36 2.72 9.63 -0.79
N SER A 37 2.42 8.40 -0.36
CA SER A 37 1.90 7.99 0.94
C SER A 37 2.96 7.63 1.99
N GLY A 38 4.19 7.35 1.57
CA GLY A 38 5.25 6.89 2.46
C GLY A 38 6.34 6.12 1.73
N LEU A 39 7.28 5.61 2.52
CA LEU A 39 8.37 4.77 2.09
C LEU A 39 8.04 3.31 2.39
N ILE A 40 8.21 2.41 1.42
CA ILE A 40 8.08 0.96 1.63
C ILE A 40 9.48 0.38 1.77
N GLU A 41 9.77 -0.15 2.96
CA GLU A 41 11.06 -0.75 3.29
C GLU A 41 10.91 -2.25 3.47
N ARG A 42 11.83 -3.03 2.89
CA ARG A 42 11.89 -4.47 3.08
C ARG A 42 12.44 -4.79 4.45
N LEU A 43 11.75 -5.67 5.15
CA LEU A 43 12.15 -6.19 6.44
C LEU A 43 12.60 -7.65 6.32
N PRO A 44 13.29 -8.19 7.34
CA PRO A 44 13.50 -9.63 7.46
C PRO A 44 12.18 -10.41 7.46
N CYS A 45 12.26 -11.71 7.12
CA CYS A 45 11.13 -12.64 7.10
C CYS A 45 10.03 -12.28 6.08
N GLU A 46 10.41 -11.81 4.90
CA GLU A 46 9.46 -11.54 3.79
C GLU A 46 8.33 -10.57 4.18
N ASN A 47 8.67 -9.53 4.94
CA ASN A 47 7.73 -8.47 5.31
C ASN A 47 8.15 -7.13 4.70
N VAL A 48 7.21 -6.21 4.63
CA VAL A 48 7.45 -4.82 4.28
C VAL A 48 6.87 -3.87 5.31
N ARG A 49 7.51 -2.73 5.47
CA ARG A 49 7.10 -1.65 6.36
C ARG A 49 6.77 -0.41 5.56
N LYS A 50 5.60 0.17 5.80
CA LYS A 50 5.19 1.47 5.28
C LYS A 50 5.49 2.53 6.33
N CYS A 51 6.54 3.30 6.09
CA CYS A 51 7.06 4.35 6.98
C CYS A 51 6.65 5.75 6.49
N ILE A 52 6.66 6.70 7.43
CA ILE A 52 6.50 8.12 7.14
C ILE A 52 7.79 8.69 6.54
N TYR A 53 7.67 9.66 5.64
CA TYR A 53 8.81 10.46 5.22
C TYR A 53 9.30 11.34 6.36
N SER A 54 10.56 11.18 6.78
CA SER A 54 11.20 12.01 7.79
C SER A 54 11.23 13.51 7.46
N GLU A 55 11.07 13.87 6.18
CA GLU A 55 11.21 15.25 5.66
C GLU A 55 9.88 15.90 5.24
N ARG A 56 8.72 15.21 5.39
CA ARG A 56 7.40 15.80 5.11
C ARG A 56 6.74 16.30 6.40
N ASP A 57 5.57 16.93 6.26
CA ASP A 57 4.68 17.25 7.38
C ASP A 57 4.39 15.97 8.20
N TYR A 58 5.19 15.81 9.25
CA TYR A 58 5.23 14.66 10.14
C TYR A 58 3.82 14.38 10.69
N GLU A 59 3.13 15.43 11.14
CA GLU A 59 1.79 15.35 11.71
C GLU A 59 0.76 14.87 10.68
N ALA A 60 0.82 15.37 9.44
CA ALA A 60 -0.07 14.90 8.39
C ALA A 60 0.13 13.42 8.06
N CYS A 61 1.39 13.00 7.90
CA CYS A 61 1.71 11.61 7.61
C CYS A 61 1.34 10.67 8.77
N HIS A 62 1.54 11.08 10.02
CA HIS A 62 1.09 10.31 11.19
C HIS A 62 -0.42 10.14 11.21
N ARG A 63 -1.19 11.20 10.92
CA ARG A 63 -2.65 11.12 10.82
C ARG A 63 -3.11 10.19 9.71
N ASP A 64 -2.41 10.16 8.58
CA ASP A 64 -2.76 9.28 7.47
C ASP A 64 -2.47 7.82 7.79
N LEU A 65 -1.32 7.51 8.42
CA LEU A 65 -1.01 6.16 8.90
C LEU A 65 -1.99 5.69 10.00
N GLU A 66 -2.28 6.55 10.98
CA GLU A 66 -3.25 6.23 12.03
C GLU A 66 -4.64 5.96 11.43
N ARG A 67 -5.07 6.77 10.45
CA ARG A 67 -6.33 6.53 9.76
C ARG A 67 -6.35 5.17 9.05
N GLU A 68 -5.27 4.83 8.37
CA GLU A 68 -5.12 3.54 7.69
C GLU A 68 -5.17 2.38 8.70
N PHE A 69 -4.48 2.51 9.85
CA PHE A 69 -4.59 1.58 10.97
C PHE A 69 -6.03 1.42 11.48
N GLN A 70 -6.75 2.53 11.68
CA GLN A 70 -8.14 2.51 12.15
C GLN A 70 -9.10 1.83 11.17
N ILE A 71 -8.76 1.75 9.88
CA ILE A 71 -9.54 0.98 8.90
C ILE A 71 -9.34 -0.52 9.14
N TYR A 72 -8.10 -0.96 9.37
CA TYR A 72 -7.82 -2.37 9.71
C TYR A 72 -8.57 -2.82 10.96
N GLN A 73 -8.72 -1.94 11.97
CA GLN A 73 -9.46 -2.25 13.19
C GLN A 73 -10.97 -2.47 12.98
N LYS A 74 -11.54 -1.98 11.88
CA LYS A 74 -12.98 -2.07 11.58
C LYS A 74 -13.35 -3.26 10.71
N LEU A 75 -12.37 -3.91 10.09
CA LEU A 75 -12.58 -4.94 9.09
C LEU A 75 -12.21 -6.31 9.65
N PRO A 76 -12.99 -7.35 9.35
CA PRO A 76 -12.53 -8.71 9.58
C PRO A 76 -11.34 -9.02 8.66
N GLN A 77 -10.50 -9.98 9.06
CA GLN A 77 -9.46 -10.52 8.19
C GLN A 77 -10.11 -11.15 6.95
N HIS A 78 -9.53 -10.90 5.78
CA HIS A 78 -10.06 -11.39 4.50
C HIS A 78 -8.96 -11.56 3.45
N ASP A 79 -9.05 -12.60 2.63
CA ASP A 79 -8.06 -12.97 1.60
C ASP A 79 -7.96 -11.98 0.43
N ARG A 80 -8.75 -10.91 0.46
CA ARG A 80 -8.82 -9.86 -0.59
C ARG A 80 -8.41 -8.49 -0.08
N LEU A 81 -8.03 -8.40 1.18
CA LEU A 81 -7.47 -7.21 1.81
C LEU A 81 -6.07 -7.51 2.31
N LEU A 82 -5.15 -6.57 2.13
CA LEU A 82 -3.77 -6.76 2.54
C LEU A 82 -3.71 -6.98 4.06
N GLN A 83 -3.06 -8.05 4.51
CA GLN A 83 -3.00 -8.31 5.94
C GLN A 83 -2.14 -7.27 6.66
N LEU A 84 -2.63 -6.73 7.76
CA LEU A 84 -1.81 -5.99 8.72
C LEU A 84 -1.22 -6.96 9.75
N ILE A 85 0.11 -7.06 9.81
CA ILE A 85 0.82 -7.88 10.80
C ILE A 85 0.98 -7.11 12.11
N ARG A 86 1.45 -5.86 12.01
CA ARG A 86 1.63 -4.98 13.17
C ARG A 86 1.58 -3.51 12.76
N TYR A 87 1.28 -2.68 13.74
CA TYR A 87 1.31 -1.23 13.66
C TYR A 87 2.08 -0.68 14.86
N SER A 88 2.89 0.35 14.64
CA SER A 88 3.37 1.25 15.69
C SER A 88 3.37 2.68 15.14
N PRO A 89 3.05 3.69 15.95
CA PRO A 89 3.13 5.08 15.51
C PRO A 89 4.53 5.44 14.98
N GLU A 90 5.58 4.96 15.63
CA GLU A 90 6.97 5.27 15.31
C GLU A 90 7.48 4.49 14.09
N GLU A 91 7.06 3.23 13.96
CA GLU A 91 7.57 2.29 12.96
C GLU A 91 6.66 2.19 11.73
N GLY A 92 5.40 2.60 11.83
CA GLY A 92 4.40 2.52 10.79
C GLY A 92 3.69 1.17 10.69
N LEU A 93 3.19 0.85 9.49
CA LEU A 93 2.40 -0.35 9.23
C LEU A 93 3.28 -1.45 8.64
N VAL A 94 3.12 -2.69 9.08
CA VAL A 94 3.86 -3.83 8.55
C VAL A 94 2.93 -4.86 7.95
N HIS A 95 3.29 -5.26 6.74
CA HIS A 95 2.54 -6.18 5.89
C HIS A 95 3.42 -7.33 5.41
N PRO A 96 2.83 -8.46 4.99
CA PRO A 96 3.55 -9.46 4.21
C PRO A 96 4.09 -8.83 2.92
N TYR A 97 5.26 -9.27 2.47
CA TYR A 97 5.81 -8.89 1.17
C TYR A 97 5.09 -9.65 0.06
N MET A 98 4.43 -8.91 -0.82
CA MET A 98 3.73 -9.46 -1.98
C MET A 98 4.73 -9.69 -3.11
N THR A 99 5.10 -10.95 -3.34
CA THR A 99 6.31 -11.28 -4.13
C THR A 99 6.20 -10.94 -5.60
N ARG A 100 4.97 -10.90 -6.13
CA ARG A 100 4.69 -10.53 -7.52
C ARG A 100 4.34 -9.05 -7.69
N GLY A 101 4.54 -8.25 -6.65
CA GLY A 101 4.36 -6.81 -6.67
C GLY A 101 2.91 -6.39 -6.95
N SER A 102 2.75 -5.21 -7.53
CA SER A 102 1.45 -4.69 -7.93
C SER A 102 0.99 -5.24 -9.29
N LEU A 103 -0.32 -5.22 -9.51
CA LEU A 103 -0.92 -5.56 -10.80
C LEU A 103 -0.34 -4.66 -11.91
N ARG A 104 -0.04 -3.38 -11.63
CA ARG A 104 0.63 -2.49 -12.60
C ARG A 104 1.98 -3.04 -13.04
N GLU A 105 2.80 -3.50 -12.10
CA GLU A 105 4.12 -4.08 -12.40
C GLU A 105 3.96 -5.36 -13.20
N HIS A 106 3.07 -6.24 -12.76
CA HIS A 106 2.81 -7.50 -13.45
C HIS A 106 2.33 -7.31 -14.91
N LEU A 107 1.44 -6.33 -15.15
CA LEU A 107 0.99 -5.97 -16.50
C LEU A 107 2.15 -5.48 -17.38
N ARG A 108 3.08 -4.70 -16.81
CA ARG A 108 4.25 -4.17 -17.53
C ARG A 108 5.26 -5.27 -17.84
N GLU A 109 5.52 -6.15 -16.91
CA GLU A 109 6.42 -7.30 -17.09
C GLU A 109 5.90 -8.22 -18.18
N ALA A 110 4.61 -8.54 -18.17
CA ALA A 110 3.99 -9.34 -19.22
C ALA A 110 4.12 -8.68 -20.60
N ALA A 111 3.90 -7.37 -20.68
CA ALA A 111 4.06 -6.61 -21.92
C ALA A 111 5.52 -6.63 -22.41
N ALA A 112 6.50 -6.43 -21.52
CA ALA A 112 7.92 -6.45 -21.85
C ALA A 112 8.40 -7.84 -22.28
N ALA A 113 7.87 -8.90 -21.66
CA ALA A 113 8.18 -10.29 -21.97
C ALA A 113 7.34 -10.87 -23.13
N ALA A 114 6.51 -10.06 -23.80
CA ALA A 114 5.55 -10.50 -24.82
C ALA A 114 4.68 -11.70 -24.36
N THR A 115 4.40 -11.77 -23.06
CA THR A 115 3.57 -12.82 -22.45
C THR A 115 2.10 -12.41 -22.51
N THR A 116 1.24 -13.35 -22.90
CA THR A 116 -0.20 -13.10 -22.97
C THR A 116 -0.85 -13.31 -21.62
N ILE A 117 -1.41 -12.24 -21.06
CA ILE A 117 -2.33 -12.33 -19.92
C ILE A 117 -3.70 -12.73 -20.45
N THR A 118 -4.16 -13.90 -20.05
CA THR A 118 -5.40 -14.51 -20.50
C THR A 118 -6.62 -13.73 -20.02
N LEU A 119 -7.76 -13.92 -20.70
CA LEU A 119 -9.03 -13.36 -20.23
C LEU A 119 -9.43 -13.93 -18.86
N ALA A 120 -9.13 -15.20 -18.61
CA ALA A 120 -9.43 -15.86 -17.34
C ALA A 120 -8.70 -15.19 -16.17
N GLU A 121 -7.41 -14.86 -16.31
CA GLU A 121 -6.65 -14.15 -15.28
C GLU A 121 -7.23 -12.76 -15.01
N ARG A 122 -7.58 -12.01 -16.06
CA ARG A 122 -8.17 -10.67 -15.94
C ARG A 122 -9.52 -10.71 -15.21
N LEU A 123 -10.36 -11.69 -15.53
CA LEU A 123 -11.65 -11.87 -14.89
C LEU A 123 -11.49 -12.27 -13.42
N GLN A 124 -10.53 -13.15 -13.12
CA GLN A 124 -10.21 -13.52 -11.75
C GLN A 124 -9.81 -12.28 -10.94
N TRP A 125 -8.86 -11.50 -11.44
CA TRP A 125 -8.41 -10.26 -10.79
C TRP A 125 -9.53 -9.25 -10.56
N ALA A 126 -10.45 -9.12 -11.52
CA ALA A 126 -11.60 -8.24 -11.38
C ALA A 126 -12.60 -8.75 -10.31
N CYS A 127 -12.87 -10.05 -10.28
CA CYS A 127 -13.71 -10.67 -9.24
C CYS A 127 -13.10 -10.49 -7.85
N ASP A 128 -11.81 -10.71 -7.70
CA ASP A 128 -11.10 -10.59 -6.43
C ASP A 128 -11.10 -9.15 -5.91
N ALA A 129 -10.84 -8.18 -6.78
CA ALA A 129 -10.94 -6.77 -6.44
C ALA A 129 -12.38 -6.38 -6.07
N ALA A 130 -13.38 -6.90 -6.78
CA ALA A 130 -14.79 -6.65 -6.48
C ALA A 130 -15.21 -7.25 -5.12
N GLU A 131 -14.71 -8.42 -4.78
CA GLU A 131 -14.94 -9.08 -3.49
C GLU A 131 -14.36 -8.25 -2.33
N GLY A 132 -13.11 -7.81 -2.45
CA GLY A 132 -12.50 -6.93 -1.45
C GLY A 132 -13.21 -5.58 -1.32
N LEU A 133 -13.64 -4.97 -2.43
CA LEU A 133 -14.44 -3.74 -2.41
C LEU A 133 -15.81 -3.94 -1.78
N HIS A 134 -16.46 -5.08 -2.04
CA HIS A 134 -17.73 -5.42 -1.42
C HIS A 134 -17.60 -5.48 0.11
N LEU A 135 -16.52 -6.10 0.62
CA LEU A 135 -16.24 -6.14 2.05
C LEU A 135 -16.04 -4.74 2.64
N LEU A 136 -15.28 -3.87 1.96
CA LEU A 136 -15.09 -2.48 2.40
C LEU A 136 -16.41 -1.73 2.47
N HIS A 137 -17.20 -1.80 1.39
CA HIS A 137 -18.47 -1.09 1.28
C HIS A 137 -19.50 -1.61 2.29
N SER A 138 -19.53 -2.90 2.61
CA SER A 138 -20.44 -3.46 3.62
C SER A 138 -20.13 -2.95 5.03
N HIS A 139 -18.92 -2.45 5.27
CA HIS A 139 -18.50 -1.79 6.52
C HIS A 139 -18.50 -0.26 6.42
N GLY A 140 -19.11 0.31 5.38
CA GLY A 140 -19.21 1.76 5.19
C GLY A 140 -17.87 2.44 4.86
N ILE A 141 -16.88 1.69 4.37
CA ILE A 141 -15.55 2.19 4.02
C ILE A 141 -15.45 2.35 2.51
N ILE A 142 -15.07 3.54 2.05
CA ILE A 142 -14.80 3.84 0.63
C ILE A 142 -13.29 3.85 0.41
N HIS A 143 -12.79 3.03 -0.51
CA HIS A 143 -11.35 2.92 -0.81
C HIS A 143 -10.73 4.24 -1.31
N SER A 144 -11.45 4.98 -2.16
CA SER A 144 -11.08 6.29 -2.75
C SER A 144 -9.88 6.34 -3.71
N ASP A 145 -8.94 5.39 -3.65
CA ASP A 145 -7.77 5.34 -4.55
C ASP A 145 -7.63 3.97 -5.24
N LEU A 146 -8.71 3.44 -5.81
CA LEU A 146 -8.68 2.13 -6.47
C LEU A 146 -7.96 2.23 -7.83
N LYS A 147 -6.81 1.58 -7.94
CA LYS A 147 -5.96 1.55 -9.15
C LYS A 147 -5.05 0.32 -9.17
N PRO A 148 -4.48 -0.07 -10.32
CA PRO A 148 -3.63 -1.27 -10.43
C PRO A 148 -2.38 -1.28 -9.53
N GLU A 149 -1.90 -0.12 -9.09
CA GLU A 149 -0.80 0.00 -8.12
C GLU A 149 -1.19 -0.52 -6.73
N ASN A 150 -2.46 -0.39 -6.36
CA ASN A 150 -2.99 -0.77 -5.04
C ASN A 150 -3.64 -2.17 -5.08
N LEU A 151 -3.42 -2.94 -6.15
CA LEU A 151 -3.82 -4.33 -6.29
C LEU A 151 -2.55 -5.18 -6.26
N LEU A 152 -2.23 -5.76 -5.12
CA LEU A 152 -0.99 -6.52 -4.90
C LEU A 152 -1.19 -8.01 -5.22
N LEU A 153 -0.16 -8.66 -5.73
CA LEU A 153 -0.14 -10.06 -6.14
C LEU A 153 0.90 -10.83 -5.33
N ASP A 154 0.52 -12.01 -4.85
CA ASP A 154 1.34 -12.91 -4.03
C ASP A 154 2.13 -13.96 -4.83
#